data_AF-A0A6L5YJ15-F1
#
_entry.id   AF-A0A6L5YJ15-F1
#
_cell.length_a   1.000
_cell.length_b   1.000
_cell.length_c   1.000
_cell.angle_alpha   90.00
_cell.angle_beta   90.00
_cell.angle_gamma   90.00
#
_symmetry.space_group_name_H-M   'P 1'
#
loop_
_entity.id
_entity.type
_entity.pdbx_description
1 polymer ?
#
loop_
_entity_poly.entity_id
_entity_poly.type
_entity_poly.pdbx_seq_one_letter_code
_entity_poly.pdbx_strand_id
1 'polypeptide(L)'
;MESKKTSFWITYRDSESYPTASDAYGKWVCTFSDRSRIARICQDAVAEHIVPESKYTDADAGQCCFYLNGTDLASQERILGYLILNGVIPETVYGRLDNIPFELEQRTGGASPVPFCLDHFINLYTGEFII
;
A
#
# COMPACT_ATOMS: atom_id res chain seq x y z
N MET A 1 1.64 -18.24 -0.14
CA MET A 1 2.40 -17.02 0.18
C MET A 1 3.89 -17.31 0.09
N GLU A 2 4.60 -16.54 -0.73
CA GLU A 2 6.06 -16.61 -0.89
C GLU A 2 6.71 -15.34 -0.33
N SER A 3 7.88 -15.49 0.31
CA SER A 3 8.69 -14.37 0.78
C SER A 3 10.03 -14.33 0.06
N LYS A 4 10.39 -13.18 -0.53
CA LYS A 4 11.70 -12.97 -1.15
C LYS A 4 12.41 -11.79 -0.50
N LYS A 5 13.66 -11.99 -0.12
CA LYS A 5 14.55 -10.94 0.39
C LYS A 5 15.52 -10.51 -0.69
N THR A 6 15.58 -9.20 -0.95
CA THR A 6 16.69 -8.55 -1.67
C THR A 6 17.47 -7.70 -0.67
N SER A 7 18.66 -7.20 -1.04
CA SER A 7 19.51 -6.41 -0.13
C SER A 7 18.84 -5.16 0.47
N PHE A 8 17.72 -4.72 -0.09
CA PHE A 8 17.01 -3.51 0.32
C PHE A 8 15.54 -3.72 0.70
N TRP A 9 14.91 -4.81 0.26
CA TRP A 9 13.46 -5.03 0.43
C TRP A 9 13.12 -6.45 0.87
N ILE A 10 12.17 -6.56 1.78
CA ILE A 10 11.47 -7.80 2.13
C ILE A 10 10.11 -7.76 1.45
N THR A 11 9.82 -8.75 0.62
CA THR A 11 8.61 -8.81 -0.22
C THR A 11 7.79 -10.04 0.13
N TYR A 12 6.48 -9.86 0.28
CA TYR A 12 5.48 -10.92 0.38
C TYR A 12 4.61 -10.90 -0.86
N ARG A 13 4.33 -12.09 -1.41
CA ARG A 13 3.39 -12.26 -2.52
C ARG A 13 2.44 -13.41 -2.26
N ASP A 14 1.23 -13.21 -2.72
CA ASP A 14 0.29 -14.30 -2.87
C ASP A 14 0.75 -15.16 -4.07
N SER A 15 0.93 -16.44 -3.81
CA SER A 15 1.41 -17.44 -4.77
C SER A 15 0.37 -17.76 -5.85
N GLU A 16 -0.90 -17.46 -5.60
CA GLU A 16 -2.00 -17.68 -6.56
C GLU A 16 -2.33 -16.42 -7.37
N SER A 17 -1.80 -15.27 -6.95
CA SER A 17 -2.04 -13.97 -7.55
C SER A 17 -0.88 -13.56 -8.45
N TYR A 18 -0.98 -13.87 -9.75
CA TYR A 18 -0.09 -13.23 -10.73
C TYR A 18 -0.63 -11.81 -11.00
N PRO A 19 0.19 -10.75 -10.88
CA PRO A 19 -0.25 -9.43 -11.30
C PRO A 19 -0.58 -9.52 -12.79
N THR A 20 -1.86 -9.48 -13.11
CA THR A 20 -2.30 -9.28 -14.49
C THR A 20 -1.65 -7.99 -14.95
N ALA A 21 -0.91 -8.09 -16.05
CA ALA A 21 -0.20 -7.01 -16.72
C ALA A 21 -1.18 -5.91 -17.17
N SER A 22 -1.68 -5.14 -16.20
CA SER A 22 -2.62 -4.04 -16.34
C SER A 22 -1.87 -2.73 -16.20
N ASP A 23 -2.19 -1.76 -17.06
CA ASP A 23 -1.65 -0.40 -16.95
C ASP A 23 -2.20 0.35 -15.72
N ALA A 24 -3.19 -0.23 -15.03
CA ALA A 24 -3.72 0.26 -13.77
C ALA A 24 -3.05 -0.37 -12.53
N TYR A 25 -2.13 -1.32 -12.69
CA TYR A 25 -1.44 -1.90 -11.53
C TYR A 25 -0.51 -0.84 -10.90
N GLY A 26 -0.60 -0.67 -9.59
CA GLY A 26 0.14 0.36 -8.88
C GLY A 26 0.27 0.03 -7.39
N LYS A 27 0.70 1.03 -6.62
CA LYS A 27 0.97 0.86 -5.19
C LYS A 27 0.61 2.09 -4.37
N TRP A 28 0.20 1.85 -3.14
CA TRP A 28 0.25 2.84 -2.06
C TRP A 28 1.63 2.79 -1.40
N VAL A 29 2.24 3.95 -1.16
CA VAL A 29 3.54 4.08 -0.48
C VAL A 29 3.34 4.78 0.86
N CYS A 30 3.82 4.18 1.94
CA CYS A 30 3.77 4.74 3.29
C CYS A 30 5.15 4.64 3.95
N THR A 31 5.39 5.44 4.98
CA THR A 31 6.60 5.35 5.81
C THR A 31 6.33 4.55 7.08
N PHE A 32 7.37 3.95 7.65
CA PHE A 32 7.29 3.24 8.92
C PHE A 32 8.52 3.52 9.78
N SER A 33 8.35 3.40 11.10
CA SER A 33 9.42 3.52 12.11
C SER A 33 9.53 2.31 13.05
N ASP A 34 8.64 1.32 12.90
CA ASP A 34 8.64 0.06 13.64
C ASP A 34 8.67 -1.10 12.65
N ARG A 35 9.86 -1.67 12.47
CA ARG A 35 10.11 -2.81 11.58
C ARG A 35 9.26 -4.04 11.93
N SER A 36 9.13 -4.38 13.21
CA SER A 36 8.41 -5.58 13.63
C SER A 36 6.92 -5.46 13.35
N ARG A 37 6.36 -4.28 13.60
CA ARG A 37 4.97 -3.97 13.28
C ARG A 37 4.73 -3.98 11.78
N ILE A 38 5.55 -3.31 10.97
CA ILE A 38 5.31 -3.25 9.53
C ILE A 38 5.49 -4.62 8.86
N ALA A 39 6.44 -5.44 9.33
CA ALA A 39 6.64 -6.79 8.80
C ALA A 39 5.36 -7.62 8.92
N ARG A 40 4.71 -7.57 10.09
CA ARG A 40 3.45 -8.25 10.34
C ARG A 40 2.33 -7.69 9.47
N ILE A 41 2.17 -6.36 9.42
CA ILE A 41 1.13 -5.72 8.60
C ILE A 41 1.26 -6.09 7.13
N CYS A 42 2.48 -6.07 6.58
CA CYS A 42 2.73 -6.45 5.19
C CYS A 42 2.44 -7.93 4.94
N GLN A 43 2.84 -8.81 5.87
CA GLN A 43 2.57 -10.24 5.77
C GLN A 43 1.07 -10.54 5.84
N ASP A 44 0.37 -9.97 6.83
CA ASP A 44 -1.06 -10.19 7.07
C ASP A 44 -1.89 -9.65 5.88
N ALA A 45 -1.51 -8.50 5.31
CA ALA A 45 -2.20 -7.95 4.12
C ALA A 45 -2.18 -8.90 2.91
N VAL A 46 -1.13 -9.69 2.76
CA VAL A 46 -1.03 -10.69 1.67
C VAL A 46 -1.73 -12.00 2.08
N ALA A 47 -1.53 -12.45 3.33
CA ALA A 47 -2.14 -13.67 3.84
C ALA A 47 -3.68 -13.61 3.90
N GLU A 48 -4.24 -12.43 4.11
CA GLU A 48 -5.69 -12.17 4.13
C GLU A 48 -6.24 -11.78 2.74
N HIS A 49 -5.42 -11.87 1.68
CA HIS A 49 -5.79 -11.49 0.31
C HIS A 49 -6.35 -10.06 0.20
N ILE A 50 -5.83 -9.13 1.02
CA ILE A 50 -6.14 -7.69 0.92
C ILE A 50 -5.40 -7.10 -0.28
N VAL A 51 -4.13 -7.49 -0.46
CA VAL A 51 -3.32 -7.15 -1.63
C VAL A 51 -2.56 -8.37 -2.15
N PRO A 52 -2.33 -8.46 -3.48
CA PRO A 52 -1.51 -9.53 -4.07
C PRO A 52 -0.03 -9.45 -3.69
N GLU A 53 0.50 -8.25 -3.48
CA GLU A 53 1.90 -8.03 -3.12
C GLU A 53 2.04 -6.89 -2.11
N SER A 54 2.92 -7.09 -1.13
CA SER A 54 3.39 -6.05 -0.24
C SER A 54 4.90 -6.15 -0.05
N LYS A 55 5.55 -5.03 0.25
CA LYS A 55 6.97 -5.03 0.61
C LYS A 55 7.31 -3.89 1.55
N TYR A 56 8.43 -4.04 2.24
CA TYR A 56 8.98 -3.00 3.10
C TYR A 56 10.51 -3.01 3.06
N THR A 57 11.10 -1.85 3.35
CA THR A 57 12.56 -1.70 3.40
C THR A 57 13.15 -2.59 4.51
N ASP A 58 14.26 -3.29 4.25
CA ASP A 58 14.95 -4.12 5.27
C ASP A 58 15.78 -3.25 6.24
N ALA A 59 15.10 -2.39 6.99
CA ALA A 59 15.69 -1.45 7.95
C ALA A 59 14.73 -1.23 9.14
N ASP A 60 15.21 -0.56 10.20
CA ASP A 60 14.40 -0.27 11.40
C ASP A 60 13.27 0.74 11.12
N ALA A 61 13.53 1.66 10.18
CA ALA A 61 12.58 2.61 9.62
C ALA A 61 12.78 2.71 8.10
N GLY A 62 11.73 3.04 7.36
CA GLY A 62 11.81 3.09 5.90
C GLY A 62 10.44 3.26 5.24
N GLN A 63 10.29 2.67 4.06
CA GLN A 63 9.05 2.71 3.29
C GLN A 63 8.44 1.32 3.17
N CYS A 64 7.12 1.26 3.15
CA CYS A 64 6.34 0.10 2.77
C CYS A 64 5.48 0.41 1.54
N CYS A 65 5.23 -0.61 0.74
CA CYS A 65 4.41 -0.51 -0.46
C CYS A 65 3.37 -1.63 -0.49
N PHE A 66 2.15 -1.29 -0.87
CA PHE A 66 1.03 -2.22 -1.01
C PHE A 66 0.50 -2.15 -2.44
N TYR A 67 0.64 -3.24 -3.18
CA TYR A 67 0.41 -3.28 -4.61
C TYR A 67 -0.94 -3.90 -4.96
N LEU A 68 -1.68 -3.30 -5.87
CA LEU A 68 -2.99 -3.77 -6.31
C LEU A 68 -3.41 -3.14 -7.64
N ASN A 69 -4.55 -3.60 -8.18
CA ASN A 69 -5.16 -2.98 -9.34
C ASN A 69 -5.84 -1.65 -8.97
N GLY A 70 -5.43 -0.55 -9.60
CA GLY A 70 -5.94 0.80 -9.39
C GLY A 70 -7.40 1.01 -9.79
N THR A 71 -7.95 0.16 -10.67
CA THR A 71 -9.36 0.28 -11.10
C THR A 71 -10.34 -0.55 -10.26
N ASP A 72 -9.86 -1.40 -9.36
CA ASP A 72 -10.71 -2.22 -8.51
C ASP A 72 -11.06 -1.46 -7.22
N LEU A 73 -12.19 -0.75 -7.24
CA LEU A 73 -12.65 0.08 -6.13
C LEU A 73 -12.86 -0.72 -4.84
N ALA A 74 -13.33 -1.97 -4.93
CA ALA A 74 -13.53 -2.81 -3.74
C ALA A 74 -12.18 -3.19 -3.09
N SER A 75 -11.17 -3.47 -3.91
CA SER A 75 -9.81 -3.70 -3.42
C SER A 75 -9.19 -2.42 -2.85
N GLN A 76 -9.44 -1.25 -3.47
CA GLN A 76 -8.99 0.05 -2.95
C GLN A 76 -9.59 0.34 -1.56
N GLU A 77 -10.91 0.20 -1.42
CA GLU A 77 -11.59 0.41 -0.14
C GLU A 77 -11.03 -0.51 0.95
N ARG A 78 -10.85 -1.80 0.63
CA ARG A 78 -10.31 -2.79 1.57
C ARG A 78 -8.91 -2.46 2.05
N ILE A 79 -7.97 -2.14 1.15
CA ILE A 79 -6.60 -1.80 1.56
C ILE A 79 -6.56 -0.49 2.34
N LEU A 80 -7.30 0.53 1.92
CA LEU A 80 -7.29 1.83 2.61
C LEU A 80 -7.86 1.71 4.02
N GLY A 81 -8.97 0.99 4.19
CA GLY A 81 -9.53 0.69 5.52
C GLY A 81 -8.55 -0.08 6.39
N TYR A 82 -7.87 -1.09 5.83
CA TYR A 82 -6.84 -1.84 6.54
C TYR A 82 -5.65 -0.98 6.98
N LEU A 83 -5.15 -0.09 6.11
CA LEU A 83 -4.02 0.80 6.43
C LEU A 83 -4.39 1.83 7.50
N ILE A 84 -5.61 2.37 7.47
CA ILE A 84 -6.11 3.31 8.49
C ILE A 84 -6.29 2.61 9.83
N LEU A 85 -6.98 1.46 9.86
CA LEU A 85 -7.19 0.69 11.09
C LEU A 85 -5.88 0.26 11.75
N ASN A 86 -4.88 -0.07 10.93
CA ASN A 86 -3.55 -0.43 11.42
C ASN A 86 -2.67 0.79 11.71
N GLY A 87 -3.11 2.03 11.48
CA GLY A 87 -2.32 3.24 11.73
C GLY A 87 -1.04 3.33 10.90
N VAL A 88 -1.12 2.89 9.64
CA VAL A 88 0.00 2.94 8.67
C VAL A 88 0.02 4.27 7.92
N ILE A 89 -1.17 4.81 7.61
CA ILE A 89 -1.29 6.16 7.06
C ILE A 89 -1.07 7.15 8.21
N PRO A 90 -0.06 8.04 8.13
CA PRO A 90 0.19 9.00 9.19
C PRO A 90 -0.99 9.95 9.38
N GLU A 91 -1.28 10.26 10.63
CA GLU A 91 -2.11 11.41 10.99
C GLU A 91 -1.22 12.63 11.18
N THR A 92 -1.61 13.74 10.57
CA THR A 92 -1.04 15.05 10.84
C THR A 92 -1.34 15.48 12.28
N VAL A 93 -0.61 16.49 12.78
CA VAL A 93 -0.81 17.08 14.11
C VAL A 93 -2.23 17.62 14.37
N TYR A 94 -3.05 17.75 13.33
CA TYR A 94 -4.45 18.20 13.41
C TYR A 94 -5.47 17.05 13.35
N GLY A 95 -5.02 15.78 13.44
CA GLY A 95 -5.88 14.60 13.32
C GLY A 95 -6.36 14.33 11.89
N ARG A 96 -5.77 15.00 10.90
CA ARG A 96 -6.07 14.79 9.46
C ARG A 96 -5.11 13.75 8.90
N LEU A 97 -5.61 12.79 8.12
CA LEU A 97 -4.80 11.79 7.41
C LEU A 97 -3.93 12.44 6.32
N ASP A 98 -2.69 11.95 6.19
CA ASP A 98 -1.80 12.32 5.09
C ASP A 98 -2.38 11.90 3.73
N ASN A 99 -2.38 12.83 2.78
CA ASN A 99 -2.92 12.57 1.44
C ASN A 99 -1.93 11.83 0.56
N ILE A 100 -1.71 10.55 0.85
CA ILE A 100 -0.77 9.72 0.11
C ILE A 100 -1.22 9.53 -1.35
N PRO A 101 -0.27 9.48 -2.31
CA PRO A 101 -0.58 9.19 -3.71
C PRO A 101 -0.63 7.69 -3.98
N PHE A 102 -1.46 7.28 -4.94
CA PHE A 102 -1.34 5.97 -5.58
C PHE A 102 -0.38 6.09 -6.76
N GLU A 103 0.66 5.28 -6.82
CA GLU A 103 1.65 5.32 -7.90
C GLU A 103 1.47 4.13 -8.84
N LEU A 104 1.20 4.39 -10.13
CA LEU A 104 1.15 3.32 -11.13
C LEU A 104 2.54 2.75 -11.38
N GLU A 105 2.63 1.42 -11.43
CA GLU A 105 3.88 0.75 -11.74
C GLU A 105 4.29 1.04 -13.19
N GLN A 106 5.50 1.55 -13.34
CA GLN A 106 6.06 1.88 -14.65
C GLN A 106 6.75 0.68 -15.26
N ARG A 107 6.41 0.37 -16.52
CA ARG A 107 7.17 -0.59 -17.33
C ARG A 107 8.48 -0.01 -17.89
N THR A 108 8.59 1.32 -17.98
CA THR A 108 9.72 2.03 -18.59
C THR A 108 10.13 3.19 -17.68
N GLY A 109 11.43 3.28 -17.34
CA GLY A 109 11.99 4.04 -16.20
C GLY A 109 11.84 5.57 -16.16
N GLY A 110 10.61 6.08 -16.31
CA GLY A 110 10.19 7.45 -15.99
C GLY A 110 9.51 7.55 -14.62
N ALA A 111 8.98 8.74 -14.31
CA ALA A 111 8.21 8.96 -13.09
C ALA A 111 6.87 8.20 -13.13
N SER A 112 6.49 7.59 -12.01
CA SER A 112 5.20 6.93 -11.86
C SER A 112 4.05 7.94 -11.96
N PRO A 113 3.08 7.76 -12.87
CA PRO A 113 1.85 8.52 -12.89
C PRO A 113 1.10 8.32 -11.58
N VAL A 114 0.52 9.41 -11.08
CA VAL A 114 -0.33 9.44 -9.91
C VAL A 114 -1.75 9.71 -10.37
N PRO A 115 -2.60 8.69 -10.58
CA PRO A 115 -3.97 8.87 -11.05
C PRO A 115 -4.89 9.47 -9.99
N PHE A 116 -4.60 9.25 -8.70
CA PHE A 116 -5.39 9.72 -7.58
C PHE A 116 -4.60 9.66 -6.27
N CYS A 117 -5.13 10.32 -5.25
CA CYS A 117 -4.63 10.30 -3.88
C CYS A 117 -5.74 9.83 -2.92
N LEU A 118 -5.40 9.67 -1.64
CA LEU A 118 -6.32 9.21 -0.60
C LEU A 118 -7.63 10.02 -0.52
N ASP A 119 -7.58 11.33 -0.76
CA ASP A 119 -8.74 12.22 -0.74
C ASP A 119 -9.81 11.90 -1.80
N HIS A 120 -9.47 11.08 -2.80
CA HIS A 120 -10.43 10.57 -3.77
C HIS A 120 -11.40 9.56 -3.15
N PHE A 121 -10.98 8.86 -2.09
CA PHE A 121 -11.76 7.78 -1.48
C PHE A 121 -12.30 8.15 -0.11
N ILE A 122 -11.61 9.02 0.63
CA ILE A 122 -11.83 9.26 2.06
C ILE A 122 -11.81 10.75 2.37
N ASN A 123 -12.71 11.19 3.25
CA ASN A 123 -12.59 12.49 3.88
C ASN A 123 -11.41 12.46 4.86
N LEU A 124 -10.33 13.15 4.51
CA LEU A 124 -9.09 13.15 5.29
C LEU A 124 -9.23 13.64 6.74
N TYR A 125 -10.33 14.34 7.09
CA TYR A 125 -10.58 14.82 8.45
C TYR A 125 -11.41 13.85 9.30
N THR A 126 -12.31 13.08 8.68
CA THR A 126 -13.16 12.13 9.42
C THR A 126 -12.68 10.69 9.31
N GLY A 127 -11.86 10.38 8.31
CA GLY A 127 -11.50 9.00 7.97
C GLY A 127 -12.64 8.21 7.33
N GLU A 128 -13.77 8.86 7.01
CA GLU A 128 -14.94 8.21 6.41
C GLU A 128 -14.81 8.14 4.89
N PHE A 129 -15.20 7.00 4.31
CA PHE A 129 -15.28 6.83 2.86
C PHE A 129 -16.35 7.74 2.25
N ILE A 130 -16.07 8.31 1.07
CA ILE A 130 -16.93 9.25 0.35
C ILE A 130 -17.37 8.76 -1.05
N ILE A 131 -17.10 7.48 -1.34
CA ILE A 131 -17.37 6.81 -2.62
C ILE A 131 -18.61 5.93 -2.58
#